data_AF-A0A662IC03-F1
#
_entry.id   AF-A0A662IC03-F1
#
_cell.length_a   1.000
_cell.length_b   1.000
_cell.length_c   1.000
_cell.angle_alpha   90.00
_cell.angle_beta   90.00
_cell.angle_gamma   90.00
#
_symmetry.space_group_name_H-M   'P 1'
#
loop_
_entity.id
_entity.type
_entity.pdbx_description
1 polymer ?
#
loop_
_entity_poly.entity_id
_entity_poly.type
_entity_poly.pdbx_seq_one_letter_code
_entity_poly.pdbx_strand_id
1 'polypeptide(L)' 'MSGRPLPQRFYCEDPLMVARKLLGKLLVRVWQGRRLSGVIV' A
#
# COMPACT_ATOMS: atom_id res chain seq x y z
N MET A 1 7.57 9.87 10.55
CA MET A 1 8.02 9.35 9.24
C MET A 1 6.85 9.34 8.25
N SER A 2 6.86 10.22 7.25
CA SER A 2 5.91 10.17 6.12
C SER A 2 6.50 9.26 5.04
N GLY A 3 5.86 8.11 4.79
CA GLY A 3 6.23 7.24 3.67
C GLY A 3 5.69 7.80 2.36
N ARG A 4 6.42 7.63 1.26
CA ARG A 4 5.91 7.96 -0.08
C ARG A 4 4.96 6.87 -0.56
N PRO A 5 3.82 7.21 -1.20
CA PRO A 5 2.97 6.22 -1.86
C PRO A 5 3.76 5.37 -2.87
N LEU A 6 3.35 4.12 -3.04
CA LEU A 6 3.88 3.28 -4.11
C LEU A 6 3.57 3.94 -5.47
N PRO A 7 4.51 3.98 -6.42
CA PRO A 7 4.30 4.62 -7.72
C PRO A 7 3.30 3.83 -8.56
N GLN A 8 2.62 4.48 -9.50
CA GLN A 8 1.61 3.83 -10.37
C GLN A 8 2.14 2.54 -11.05
N ARG A 9 3.38 2.58 -11.54
CA ARG A 9 4.04 1.43 -12.18
C ARG A 9 4.11 0.15 -11.32
N PHE A 10 4.04 0.28 -9.99
CA PHE A 10 3.97 -0.88 -9.09
C PHE A 10 2.71 -1.73 -9.33
N TYR A 11 1.61 -1.07 -9.69
CA TYR A 11 0.31 -1.70 -9.90
C TYR A 11 0.09 -2.17 -11.36
N CYS A 12 1.01 -1.84 -12.27
CA CYS A 12 0.89 -2.16 -13.70
C CYS A 12 1.46 -3.53 -14.08
N GLU A 13 1.61 -4.43 -13.11
CA GLU A 13 2.10 -5.79 -13.33
C GLU A 13 0.97 -6.82 -13.35
N ASP A 14 1.30 -8.08 -13.60
CA ASP A 14 0.38 -9.20 -13.44
C ASP A 14 -0.30 -9.19 -12.05
N PRO A 15 -1.64 -9.36 -11.95
CA PRO A 15 -2.35 -9.25 -10.69
C PRO A 15 -1.84 -10.18 -9.57
N LEU A 16 -1.45 -11.42 -9.90
CA LEU A 16 -0.92 -12.37 -8.93
C LEU A 16 0.44 -11.89 -8.40
N MET A 17 1.27 -11.32 -9.27
CA MET A 17 2.54 -10.71 -8.88
C MET A 17 2.35 -9.48 -7.98
N VAL A 18 1.43 -8.59 -8.33
CA VAL A 18 1.11 -7.41 -7.50
C VAL A 18 0.61 -7.84 -6.12
N ALA A 19 -0.30 -8.81 -6.05
CA ALA A 19 -0.82 -9.33 -4.80
C ALA A 19 0.29 -9.87 -3.89
N ARG A 20 1.23 -10.66 -4.44
CA ARG A 20 2.41 -11.14 -3.69
C ARG A 20 3.31 -10.00 -3.23
N LYS A 21 3.54 -9.00 -4.08
CA LYS A 21 4.37 -7.81 -3.77
C LYS A 21 3.73 -6.88 -2.73
N LEU A 22 2.41 -6.94 -2.57
CA LEU A 22 1.68 -6.16 -1.57
C LEU A 22 1.83 -6.70 -0.15
N LEU A 23 2.15 -7.99 0.03
CA LEU A 23 2.40 -8.58 1.34
C LEU A 23 3.52 -7.82 2.07
N GLY A 24 3.28 -7.47 3.33
CA GLY A 24 4.19 -6.67 4.16
C GLY A 24 4.18 -5.16 3.86
N LYS A 25 3.43 -4.68 2.86
CA LYS A 25 3.29 -3.23 2.60
C LYS A 25 2.34 -2.58 3.61
N LEU A 26 2.59 -1.30 3.90
CA LEU A 26 1.76 -0.49 4.78
C LEU A 26 0.65 0.19 3.97
N LEU A 27 -0.59 -0.24 4.17
CA LEU A 27 -1.77 0.49 3.72
C LEU A 27 -2.02 1.66 4.68
N VAL A 28 -2.25 2.84 4.13
CA VAL A 28 -2.53 4.06 4.90
C VAL A 28 -3.82 4.67 4.41
N ARG A 29 -4.70 5.06 5.33
CA ARG A 29 -5.92 5.80 5.05
C ARG A 29 -6.02 7.02 5.97
N VAL A 30 -6.31 8.18 5.41
CA VAL A 30 -6.73 9.34 6.20
C VAL A 30 -8.25 9.29 6.32
N TRP A 31 -8.76 9.21 7.54
CA TRP A 31 -10.18 9.12 7.84
C TRP A 31 -10.53 10.09 8.97
N GLN A 32 -11.43 11.04 8.72
CA GLN A 32 -11.81 12.09 9.68
C GLN A 32 -10.59 12.82 10.28
N GLY A 33 -9.59 13.15 9.45
CA GLY A 33 -8.35 13.78 9.88
C GLY A 33 -7.39 12.87 10.65
N ARG A 34 -7.77 11.62 10.94
CA ARG A 34 -6.93 10.63 11.62
C ARG A 34 -6.25 9.73 10.60
N ARG A 35 -4.98 9.38 10.83
CA ARG A 35 -4.24 8.42 10.02
C ARG A 35 -4.46 7.02 10.57
N LEU A 36 -5.11 6.18 9.78
CA LEU A 36 -5.22 4.74 9.99
C LEU A 36 -4.13 4.04 9.16
N SER A 37 -3.56 2.98 9.71
CA SER A 37 -2.57 2.19 9.00
C SER A 37 -2.64 0.71 9.36
N GLY A 38 -2.41 -0.15 8.37
CA GLY A 38 -2.36 -1.59 8.54
C GLY A 38 -1.33 -2.20 7.60
N VAL A 39 -0.66 -3.26 8.07
CA VAL A 39 0.22 -4.07 7.22
C VAL A 39 -0.63 -5.10 6.49
N ILE A 40 -0.41 -5.24 5.19
CA ILE A 40 -1.05 -6.30 4.39
C ILE A 40 -0.38 -7.63 4.78
N VAL A 41 -1.18 -8.58 5.27
CA VAL A 41 -0.76 -9.94 5.68
C VAL A 41 -1.04 -10.97 4.60
#